data_AF-A0A1S4D6B5-F1
#
_entry.id   AF-A0A1S4D6B5-F1
#
_cell.length_a   1.000
_cell.length_b   1.000
_cell.length_c   1.000
_cell.angle_alpha   90.00
_cell.angle_beta   90.00
_cell.angle_gamma   90.00
#
_symmetry.space_group_name_H-M   'P 1'
#
loop_
_entity.id
_entity.type
_entity.pdbx_description
1 polymer ?
#
loop_
_entity_poly.entity_id
_entity_poly.type
_entity_poly.pdbx_seq_one_letter_code
_entity_poly.pdbx_strand_id
1 'polypeptide(L)'
;MVVGVSKGFEKKLQLVGVGYRATIEGKDIVLNLGFSHPVRMEIPDGLQVKVEENTRITVSGYDKSAIGQFAASIRKWRPPEPYKGKGVKYADEVVRRKEGKA
;
A
#
# COMPACT_ATOMS: atom_id res chain seq x y z
N MET A 1 -0.79 8.92 -22.15
CA MET A 1 0.17 7.88 -22.57
C MET A 1 1.62 8.36 -22.60
N VAL A 2 1.95 9.52 -23.19
CA VAL A 2 3.36 9.98 -23.36
C VAL A 2 4.18 10.10 -22.06
N VAL A 3 3.60 10.60 -20.96
CA VAL A 3 4.34 10.80 -19.69
C VAL A 3 4.71 9.47 -19.00
N GLY A 4 3.86 8.44 -19.12
CA GLY A 4 4.05 7.16 -18.43
C GLY A 4 5.24 6.35 -18.94
N VAL A 5 5.51 6.42 -20.25
CA VAL A 5 6.63 5.71 -20.87
C VAL A 5 7.96 6.40 -20.59
N SER A 6 7.95 7.73 -20.40
CA SER A 6 9.15 8.54 -20.20
C SER A 6 9.63 8.60 -18.75
N LYS A 7 8.71 8.74 -17.78
CA LYS A 7 9.07 8.97 -16.36
C LYS A 7 8.67 7.83 -15.44
N GLY A 8 7.80 6.92 -15.89
CA GLY A 8 7.12 5.97 -15.02
C GLY A 8 6.17 6.67 -14.06
N PHE A 9 5.28 5.90 -13.45
CA PHE A 9 4.44 6.36 -12.36
C PHE A 9 4.83 5.63 -11.09
N GLU A 10 4.78 6.33 -9.97
CA GLU A 10 4.95 5.74 -8.64
C GLU A 10 3.78 6.13 -7.73
N LYS A 11 3.35 5.18 -6.91
CA LYS A 11 2.45 5.43 -5.78
C LYS A 11 3.09 4.90 -4.51
N LYS A 12 3.15 5.75 -3.49
CA LYS A 12 3.72 5.41 -2.18
C LYS A 12 2.58 5.14 -1.19
N LEU A 13 2.67 4.00 -0.53
CA LEU A 13 1.74 3.56 0.51
C LEU A 13 2.51 3.46 1.83
N GLN A 14 1.83 3.81 2.91
CA GLN A 14 2.36 3.73 4.27
C GLN A 14 1.44 2.88 5.13
N LEU A 15 2.03 1.90 5.80
CA LEU A 15 1.38 1.11 6.83
C LEU A 15 1.55 1.82 8.17
N VAL A 16 0.44 2.12 8.81
CA VAL A 16 0.40 2.76 10.13
C VAL A 16 -0.23 1.77 11.10
N GLY A 17 0.55 1.27 12.05
CA GLY A 17 0.05 0.32 13.04
C GLY A 17 1.18 -0.41 13.75
N VAL A 18 0.90 -0.89 14.96
CA VAL A 18 1.86 -1.68 15.73
C VAL A 18 1.84 -3.10 15.17
N GLY A 19 3.01 -3.62 14.79
CA GLY A 19 3.15 -4.96 14.20
C GLY A 19 2.77 -5.06 12.72
N TYR A 20 2.46 -3.93 12.07
CA TYR A 20 2.14 -3.94 10.64
C TYR A 20 3.43 -3.97 9.82
N ARG A 21 3.52 -4.92 8.90
CA ARG A 21 4.68 -5.08 8.03
C ARG A 21 4.30 -5.62 6.67
N ALA A 22 5.02 -5.19 5.66
CA ALA A 22 4.98 -5.72 4.30
C ALA A 22 6.31 -6.39 3.98
N THR A 23 6.26 -7.53 3.31
CA THR A 23 7.42 -8.25 2.79
C THR A 23 7.14 -8.69 1.37
N ILE A 24 8.19 -8.77 0.55
CA ILE A 24 8.10 -9.30 -0.81
C ILE A 24 8.65 -10.72 -0.77
N GLU A 25 7.84 -11.69 -1.18
CA GLU A 25 8.21 -13.10 -1.33
C GLU A 25 8.16 -13.45 -2.82
N GLY A 26 9.30 -13.30 -3.51
CA GLY A 26 9.40 -13.59 -4.95
C GLY A 26 8.51 -12.65 -5.79
N LYS A 27 7.40 -13.18 -6.31
CA LYS A 27 6.39 -12.45 -7.10
C LYS A 27 5.18 -11.99 -6.27
N ASP A 28 5.13 -12.36 -5.00
CA ASP A 28 4.00 -12.04 -4.13
C ASP A 28 4.40 -10.97 -3.11
N ILE A 29 3.44 -10.11 -2.77
CA ILE A 29 3.53 -9.26 -1.59
C ILE A 29 2.76 -9.91 -0.44
N VAL A 30 3.45 -10.04 0.70
CA VAL A 30 2.90 -10.56 1.94
C VAL A 30 2.69 -9.41 2.91
N LEU A 31 1.44 -9.23 3.33
CA LEU A 31 1.01 -8.16 4.22
C LEU A 31 0.58 -8.74 5.56
N ASN A 32 1.26 -8.30 6.61
CA ASN A 32 0.88 -8.57 7.99
C ASN A 32 0.20 -7.32 8.54
N LEU A 33 -1.14 -7.32 8.56
CA LEU A 33 -1.98 -6.18 8.97
C LEU A 33 -2.72 -6.45 10.29
N GLY A 34 -2.21 -7.38 11.10
CA GLY A 34 -2.84 -7.78 12.36
C GLY A 34 -4.02 -8.74 12.21
N PHE A 35 -4.14 -9.41 11.06
CA PHE A 35 -5.02 -10.57 10.88
C PHE A 35 -4.35 -11.83 11.42
N SER A 36 -5.13 -12.88 11.69
CA SER A 36 -4.61 -14.17 12.17
C SER A 36 -3.73 -14.90 11.15
N HIS A 37 -3.90 -14.60 9.86
CA HIS A 37 -3.08 -15.14 8.76
C HIS A 37 -2.50 -14.00 7.92
N PRO A 38 -1.32 -14.19 7.32
CA PRO A 38 -0.75 -13.22 6.39
C PRO A 38 -1.59 -13.10 5.12
N VAL A 39 -1.77 -11.89 4.63
CA VAL A 39 -2.47 -11.64 3.35
C VAL A 39 -1.44 -11.67 2.24
N ARG A 40 -1.57 -12.62 1.32
CA ARG A 40 -0.72 -12.72 0.12
C ARG A 40 -1.45 -12.14 -1.08
N MET A 41 -0.75 -11.34 -1.89
CA MET A 41 -1.25 -10.85 -3.17
C MET A 41 -0.18 -11.01 -4.23
N GLU A 42 -0.58 -11.56 -5.38
CA GLU A 42 0.28 -11.66 -6.54
C GLU A 42 0.49 -10.27 -7.16
N ILE A 43 1.72 -9.94 -7.52
CA ILE A 43 2.05 -8.69 -8.21
C ILE A 43 1.75 -8.90 -9.71
N PRO A 44 0.84 -8.13 -10.32
CA PRO A 44 0.54 -8.24 -11.74
C PRO A 44 1.76 -7.96 -12.61
N ASP A 45 1.87 -8.66 -13.75
CA ASP A 45 2.96 -8.45 -14.69
C ASP A 45 2.98 -7.00 -15.21
N GLY A 46 4.16 -6.37 -15.17
CA GLY A 46 4.35 -4.96 -15.56
C GLY A 46 4.26 -3.95 -14.42
N LEU A 47 4.00 -4.40 -13.19
CA LEU A 47 4.13 -3.61 -11.97
C LEU A 47 5.38 -4.04 -11.19
N GLN A 48 6.10 -3.07 -10.66
CA GLN A 48 7.21 -3.29 -9.75
C GLN A 48 6.82 -2.79 -8.36
N VAL A 49 6.92 -3.66 -7.37
CA VAL A 49 6.65 -3.31 -5.98
C VAL A 49 7.95 -3.36 -5.21
N LYS A 50 8.26 -2.28 -4.51
CA LYS A 50 9.43 -2.18 -3.65
C LYS A 50 8.98 -1.88 -2.23
N VAL A 51 9.48 -2.65 -1.28
CA VAL A 51 9.33 -2.36 0.15
C VAL A 51 10.61 -1.64 0.58
N GLU A 52 10.53 -0.33 0.84
CA GLU A 52 11.69 0.47 1.26
C GLU A 52 11.97 0.29 2.76
N GLU A 53 10.90 0.36 3.55
CA GLU A 53 10.87 0.02 4.96
C GLU A 53 9.76 -1.01 5.15
N ASN A 54 9.81 -1.83 6.19
CA ASN A 54 8.72 -2.77 6.49
C ASN A 54 7.33 -2.10 6.55
N THR A 55 7.26 -0.79 6.77
CA THR A 55 6.03 0.02 6.81
C THR A 55 5.79 0.91 5.58
N ARG A 56 6.67 0.90 4.58
CA ARG A 56 6.57 1.74 3.36
C ARG A 56 6.67 0.90 2.10
N ILE A 57 5.63 0.97 1.28
CA ILE A 57 5.55 0.26 -0.01
C ILE A 57 5.51 1.30 -1.13
N THR A 58 6.40 1.16 -2.10
CA THR A 58 6.40 1.93 -3.33
C THR A 58 5.98 1.01 -4.48
N VAL A 59 4.88 1.35 -5.16
CA VAL A 59 4.40 0.65 -6.36
C VAL A 59 4.74 1.50 -7.57
N SER A 60 5.60 1.00 -8.45
CA SER A 60 6.02 1.65 -9.70
C SER A 60 5.57 0.85 -10.92
N GLY A 61 5.44 1.53 -12.06
CA GLY A 61 5.09 0.90 -13.32
C GLY A 61 4.81 1.91 -14.44
N TYR A 62 4.38 1.40 -15.59
CA TYR A 62 4.14 2.20 -16.80
C TYR A 62 2.68 2.63 -16.94
N ASP A 63 1.74 1.82 -16.45
CA ASP A 63 0.31 2.10 -16.49
C ASP A 63 -0.21 2.67 -15.16
N LYS A 64 -0.70 3.91 -15.22
CA LYS A 64 -1.27 4.62 -14.07
C LYS A 64 -2.53 3.92 -13.53
N SER A 65 -3.32 3.28 -14.40
CA SER A 65 -4.55 2.61 -14.00
C SER A 65 -4.24 1.34 -13.22
N ALA A 66 -3.37 0.48 -13.74
CA ALA A 66 -2.91 -0.73 -13.05
C ALA A 66 -2.27 -0.44 -11.68
N ILE A 67 -1.37 0.56 -11.60
CA ILE A 67 -0.76 0.99 -10.33
C ILE A 67 -1.85 1.47 -9.34
N GLY A 68 -2.80 2.28 -9.84
CA GLY A 68 -3.90 2.79 -9.04
C GLY A 68 -4.79 1.69 -8.48
N GLN A 69 -5.14 0.72 -9.32
CA GLN A 69 -5.97 -0.43 -8.94
C GLN A 69 -5.25 -1.32 -7.93
N PHE A 70 -3.98 -1.67 -8.17
CA PHE A 70 -3.21 -2.50 -7.24
C PHE A 70 -3.04 -1.81 -5.87
N ALA A 71 -2.68 -0.52 -5.88
CA ALA A 71 -2.56 0.24 -4.64
C ALA A 71 -3.91 0.39 -3.89
N ALA A 72 -5.02 0.52 -4.62
CA ALA A 72 -6.36 0.53 -4.02
C ALA A 72 -6.74 -0.83 -3.41
N SER A 73 -6.38 -1.94 -4.07
CA SER A 73 -6.57 -3.30 -3.55
C SER A 73 -5.81 -3.51 -2.23
N ILE A 74 -4.55 -3.06 -2.14
CA ILE A 74 -3.78 -3.09 -0.88
C ILE A 74 -4.51 -2.30 0.22
N ARG A 75 -4.95 -1.07 -0.09
CA ARG A 75 -5.66 -0.20 0.86
C ARG A 75 -6.99 -0.80 1.34
N LYS A 76 -7.70 -1.53 0.49
CA LYS A 76 -9.00 -2.14 0.80
C LYS A 76 -8.93 -3.18 1.92
N TRP A 77 -7.80 -3.87 2.08
CA TRP A 77 -7.62 -4.87 3.14
C TRP A 77 -7.69 -4.28 4.55
N ARG A 78 -7.06 -3.12 4.77
CA ARG A 78 -7.13 -2.40 6.05
C ARG A 78 -7.19 -0.89 5.79
N PRO A 79 -8.37 -0.31 5.56
CA PRO A 79 -8.50 1.12 5.37
C PRO A 79 -8.09 1.88 6.64
N PRO A 80 -7.65 3.15 6.52
CA PRO A 80 -7.22 3.92 7.67
C PRO A 80 -8.39 4.21 8.61
N GLU A 81 -8.22 3.86 9.87
CA GLU A 81 -9.24 4.04 10.91
C GLU A 81 -9.41 5.53 11.27
N PRO A 82 -10.65 6.00 11.52
CA PRO A 82 -10.93 7.41 11.76
C PRO A 82 -10.47 7.93 13.13
N TYR A 83 -10.03 7.08 14.05
CA TYR A 83 -9.57 7.51 15.38
C TYR A 83 -8.05 7.64 15.44
N LYS A 84 -7.35 6.50 15.37
CA LYS A 84 -5.88 6.44 15.48
C LYS A 84 -5.16 6.47 14.12
N GLY A 85 -5.89 6.51 13.00
CA GLY A 85 -5.30 6.50 11.66
C GLY A 85 -4.55 5.21 11.33
N LYS A 86 -4.83 4.11 12.04
CA LYS A 86 -4.17 2.82 11.79
C LYS A 86 -4.73 2.20 10.51
N GLY A 87 -3.88 1.56 9.73
CA GLY A 87 -4.23 0.95 8.45
C GLY A 87 -3.22 1.28 7.37
N VAL A 88 -3.59 0.99 6.13
CA VAL A 88 -2.83 1.35 4.94
C VAL A 88 -3.37 2.68 4.42
N LYS A 89 -2.50 3.68 4.28
CA LYS A 89 -2.82 4.97 3.67
C LYS A 89 -1.89 5.27 2.51
N TYR A 90 -2.27 6.17 1.61
CA TYR A 90 -1.28 6.76 0.71
C TYR A 90 -0.34 7.70 1.49
N ALA A 91 0.88 7.87 1.01
CA ALA A 91 1.87 8.74 1.67
C ALA A 91 1.39 10.20 1.76
N ASP A 92 0.66 10.64 0.74
CA ASP A 92 0.05 11.96 0.57
C ASP A 92 -1.39 12.05 1.10
N GLU A 93 -1.96 10.96 1.64
CA GLU A 93 -3.35 10.95 2.14
C GLU A 93 -3.45 11.54 3.55
N VAL A 94 -4.26 12.59 3.68
CA VAL A 94 -4.63 13.18 4.98
C VAL A 94 -5.86 12.46 5.53
N VAL A 95 -5.65 11.62 6.54
CA VAL A 95 -6.73 10.90 7.24
C VAL A 95 -7.42 11.84 8.22
N ARG A 96 -8.70 12.13 7.99
CA ARG A 96 -9.53 12.90 8.93
C ARG A 96 -9.74 12.10 10.22
N ARG A 97 -9.26 12.65 11.33
CA ARG A 97 -9.39 12.01 12.64
C ARG A 97 -10.59 12.55 13.40
N LYS A 98 -11.27 11.66 14.12
CA LYS A 98 -12.27 11.98 15.14
C LYS A 98 -11.66 11.69 16.50
N GLU A 99 -11.96 12.53 17.49
CA GLU A 99 -11.58 12.24 18.86
C GLU A 99 -12.33 11.00 19.34
N GLY A 100 -11.57 10.03 19.86
CA GLY A 100 -12.14 8.92 20.61
C GLY A 100 -12.33 9.34 22.07
N LYS A 101 -13.20 8.66 22.80
CA LYS A 101 -13.25 8.77 24.25
C LYS A 101 -11.94 8.18 24.80
N ALA A 102 -11.15 9.01 25.48
CA ALA A 102 -9.88 8.60 26.10
C ALA A 102 -10.11 7.53 27.17
#